data_AF-A0A8J3R440-F1
#
_entry.id   AF-A0A8J3R440-F1
#
_cell.length_a   1.000
_cell.length_b   1.000
_cell.length_c   1.000
_cell.angle_alpha   90.00
_cell.angle_beta   90.00
_cell.angle_gamma   90.00
#
_symmetry.space_group_name_H-M   'P 1'
#
loop_
_entity.id
_entity.type
_entity.pdbx_description
1 polymer ?
#
loop_
_entity_poly.entity_id
_entity_poly.type
_entity_poly.pdbx_seq_one_letter_code
_entity_poly.pdbx_strand_id
1 'polypeptide(L)'
;MSHSRWKTLRERKLAEGFTEPEDVAEARREIRLSMALAKAVYDRRTELGLTQAELAGRAGLTQAKISRIEGSDTVPTLPLLAKLATALDATLNIALDNDDTQVTFTAHRTDAAQGDFKVA
;
A
#
# COMPACT_ATOMS: atom_id res chain seq x y z
N MET A 1 -25.56 -40.71 -30.26
CA MET A 1 -24.41 -41.13 -29.43
C MET A 1 -24.07 -39.97 -28.50
N SER A 2 -24.20 -40.17 -27.19
CA SER A 2 -24.16 -39.11 -26.17
C SER A 2 -22.74 -38.88 -25.68
N HIS A 3 -22.19 -37.69 -25.91
CA HIS A 3 -20.88 -37.25 -25.42
C HIS A 3 -20.99 -36.30 -24.21
N SER A 4 -21.89 -36.57 -23.27
CA SER A 4 -22.11 -35.70 -22.10
C SER A 4 -21.78 -36.39 -20.77
N ARG A 5 -20.62 -37.05 -20.67
CA ARG A 5 -20.28 -37.78 -19.43
C ARG A 5 -18.87 -37.57 -18.87
N TRP A 6 -18.20 -36.49 -19.25
CA TRP A 6 -16.98 -36.07 -18.56
C TRP A 6 -16.94 -34.54 -18.51
N LYS A 7 -17.69 -33.95 -17.56
CA LYS A 7 -17.35 -32.60 -17.10
C LYS A 7 -16.01 -32.71 -16.39
N THR A 8 -15.07 -31.84 -16.75
CA THR A 8 -13.76 -31.83 -16.10
C THR A 8 -13.91 -31.50 -14.61
N LEU A 9 -12.98 -31.98 -13.77
CA LEU A 9 -12.97 -31.63 -12.34
C LEU A 9 -13.04 -30.12 -12.11
N ARG A 10 -12.44 -29.33 -13.02
CA ARG A 10 -12.50 -27.87 -13.05
C ARG A 10 -13.92 -27.34 -13.28
N GLU A 11 -14.66 -27.90 -14.24
CA GLU A 11 -16.04 -27.51 -14.53
C GLU A 11 -17.00 -27.87 -13.38
N ARG A 12 -16.76 -28.99 -12.68
CA ARG A 12 -17.53 -29.35 -11.48
C ARG A 12 -17.22 -28.42 -10.30
N LYS A 13 -15.94 -28.13 -10.06
CA LYS A 13 -15.52 -27.19 -9.00
C LYS A 13 -16.03 -25.77 -9.25
N LEU A 14 -16.14 -25.36 -10.51
CA LEU A 14 -16.72 -24.08 -10.91
C LEU A 14 -18.25 -24.07 -10.71
N ALA A 15 -18.93 -25.21 -10.93
CA ALA A 15 -20.38 -25.36 -10.75
C ALA A 15 -20.82 -25.48 -9.28
N GLU A 16 -19.95 -25.96 -8.40
CA GLU A 16 -20.23 -26.14 -6.95
C GLU A 16 -19.91 -24.88 -6.12
N GLY A 17 -19.44 -23.81 -6.74
CA GLY A 17 -19.04 -22.58 -6.06
C GLY A 17 -17.67 -22.74 -5.40
N PHE A 18 -16.63 -22.13 -5.96
CA PHE A 18 -15.34 -22.09 -5.30
C PHE A 18 -15.37 -21.04 -4.19
N THR A 19 -15.47 -21.49 -2.94
CA THR A 19 -15.15 -20.67 -1.77
C THR A 19 -13.66 -20.81 -1.49
N GLU A 20 -12.95 -19.70 -1.53
CA GLU A 20 -11.54 -19.66 -1.14
C GLU A 20 -11.38 -20.02 0.35
N PRO A 21 -10.42 -20.86 0.72
CA PRO A 21 -10.09 -21.08 2.13
C PRO A 21 -9.72 -19.78 2.85
N GLU A 22 -10.18 -19.62 4.09
CA GLU A 22 -10.01 -18.36 4.85
C GLU A 22 -8.54 -17.96 5.04
N ASP A 23 -7.66 -18.92 5.28
CA ASP A 23 -6.22 -18.70 5.42
C ASP A 23 -5.58 -18.14 4.15
N VAL A 24 -6.04 -18.60 2.98
CA VAL A 24 -5.59 -18.08 1.68
C VAL A 24 -6.15 -16.68 1.44
N ALA A 25 -7.42 -16.44 1.82
CA ALA A 25 -8.03 -15.11 1.72
C ALA A 25 -7.30 -14.08 2.61
N GLU A 26 -6.94 -14.44 3.84
CA GLU A 26 -6.17 -13.60 4.75
C GLU A 26 -4.76 -13.32 4.23
N ALA A 27 -4.02 -14.34 3.80
CA ALA A 27 -2.68 -14.15 3.23
C ALA A 27 -2.73 -13.21 2.02
N ARG A 28 -3.76 -13.30 1.18
CA ARG A 28 -3.96 -12.39 0.06
C ARG A 28 -4.24 -10.96 0.52
N ARG A 29 -5.05 -10.76 1.56
CA ARG A 29 -5.32 -9.44 2.15
C ARG A 29 -4.03 -8.80 2.67
N GLU A 30 -3.21 -9.56 3.40
CA GLU A 30 -1.93 -9.06 3.92
C GLU A 30 -0.97 -8.64 2.81
N ILE A 31 -0.83 -9.46 1.76
CA ILE A 31 0.01 -9.14 0.60
C ILE A 31 -0.49 -7.87 -0.10
N ARG A 32 -1.80 -7.72 -0.31
CA ARG A 32 -2.36 -6.51 -0.93
C ARG A 32 -2.05 -5.26 -0.11
N LEU A 33 -2.20 -5.34 1.22
CA LEU A 33 -1.90 -4.22 2.10
C LEU A 33 -0.42 -3.84 2.08
N SER A 34 0.49 -4.82 2.14
CA SER A 34 1.93 -4.55 2.10
C SER A 34 2.36 -3.93 0.78
N MET A 35 1.82 -4.43 -0.35
CA MET A 35 2.08 -3.87 -1.68
C MET A 35 1.53 -2.46 -1.85
N ALA A 36 0.30 -2.20 -1.37
CA ALA A 36 -0.31 -0.88 -1.44
C ALA A 36 0.49 0.15 -0.64
N LEU A 37 0.92 -0.20 0.59
CA LEU A 37 1.79 0.68 1.37
C LEU A 37 3.14 0.89 0.70
N ALA A 38 3.79 -0.17 0.24
CA ALA A 38 5.10 -0.10 -0.41
C ALA A 38 5.10 0.88 -1.56
N LYS A 39 4.10 0.77 -2.44
CA LYS A 39 3.89 1.68 -3.56
C LYS A 39 3.66 3.12 -3.10
N ALA A 40 2.77 3.34 -2.14
CA ALA A 40 2.45 4.68 -1.65
C ALA A 40 3.67 5.38 -1.01
N VAL A 41 4.51 4.64 -0.28
CA VAL A 41 5.77 5.15 0.30
C VAL A 41 6.76 5.50 -0.81
N TYR A 42 6.96 4.61 -1.77
CA TYR A 42 7.86 4.83 -2.91
C TYR A 42 7.46 6.07 -3.72
N ASP A 43 6.18 6.15 -4.10
CA ASP A 43 5.65 7.25 -4.92
C ASP A 43 5.87 8.58 -4.19
N ARG A 44 5.44 8.68 -2.93
CA ARG A 44 5.60 9.93 -2.18
C ARG A 44 7.06 10.28 -1.92
N ARG A 45 7.92 9.30 -1.65
CA ARG A 45 9.36 9.54 -1.46
C ARG A 45 9.99 10.12 -2.73
N THR A 46 9.64 9.56 -3.89
CA THR A 46 10.17 10.00 -5.18
C THR A 46 9.63 11.36 -5.61
N GLU A 47 8.36 11.67 -5.32
CA GLU A 47 7.80 13.02 -5.47
C GLU A 47 8.57 14.08 -4.67
N LEU A 48 9.04 13.72 -3.47
CA LEU A 48 9.86 14.59 -2.63
C LEU A 48 11.34 14.63 -3.06
N GLY A 49 11.74 13.87 -4.08
CA GLY A 49 13.13 13.79 -4.54
C GLY A 49 14.08 13.11 -3.55
N LEU A 50 13.56 12.29 -2.63
CA LEU A 50 14.37 11.66 -1.59
C LEU A 50 14.91 10.30 -2.01
N THR A 51 16.13 10.01 -1.60
CA THR A 51 16.67 8.64 -1.56
C THR A 51 16.06 7.85 -0.39
N GLN A 52 16.17 6.52 -0.43
CA GLN A 52 15.74 5.67 0.70
C GLN A 52 16.50 6.00 2.00
N ALA A 53 17.77 6.40 1.91
CA ALA A 53 18.59 6.77 3.05
C ALA A 53 18.11 8.08 3.69
N GLU A 54 17.72 9.06 2.88
CA GLU A 54 17.18 10.32 3.38
C GLU A 54 15.81 10.14 4.04
N LEU A 55 14.92 9.34 3.44
CA LEU A 55 13.65 8.98 4.08
C LEU A 55 13.90 8.25 5.41
N ALA A 56 14.85 7.32 5.45
CA ALA A 56 15.21 6.60 6.66
C ALA A 56 15.68 7.56 7.77
N GLY A 57 16.53 8.54 7.43
CA GLY A 57 16.96 9.60 8.33
C GLY A 57 15.79 10.40 8.89
N ARG A 58 14.86 10.85 8.02
CA ARG A 58 13.66 11.60 8.44
C ARG A 58 12.74 10.78 9.34
N ALA A 59 12.60 9.49 9.08
CA ALA A 59 11.73 8.60 9.85
C ALA A 59 12.38 8.04 11.13
N GLY A 60 13.67 8.28 11.37
CA GLY A 60 14.42 7.64 12.46
C GLY A 60 14.46 6.11 12.31
N LEU A 61 14.69 5.64 11.08
CA LEU A 61 14.77 4.23 10.69
C LEU A 61 16.11 3.95 9.98
N THR A 62 16.39 2.68 9.71
CA THR A 62 17.53 2.31 8.85
C THR A 62 17.12 2.28 7.38
N GLN A 63 18.06 2.54 6.48
CA GLN A 63 17.82 2.44 5.03
C GLN A 63 17.38 1.02 4.63
N ALA A 64 17.94 -0.02 5.25
CA ALA A 64 17.48 -1.40 5.07
C ALA A 64 16.01 -1.61 5.49
N LYS A 65 15.52 -0.91 6.53
CA LYS A 65 14.11 -0.97 6.93
C LYS A 65 13.21 -0.30 5.89
N ILE A 66 13.60 0.85 5.35
CA ILE A 66 12.88 1.50 4.23
C ILE A 66 12.86 0.61 3.00
N SER A 67 13.99 -0.01 2.64
CA SER A 67 14.08 -0.95 1.52
C SER A 67 13.10 -2.13 1.66
N ARG A 68 12.99 -2.75 2.86
CA ARG A 68 12.00 -3.81 3.10
C ARG A 68 10.55 -3.32 3.02
N ILE A 69 10.28 -2.10 3.49
CA ILE A 69 8.94 -1.49 3.38
C ILE A 69 8.57 -1.29 1.91
N GLU A 70 9.45 -0.69 1.10
CA GLU A 70 9.23 -0.50 -0.34
C GLU A 70 9.26 -1.82 -1.11
N GLY A 71 9.87 -2.86 -0.55
CA GLY A 71 9.88 -4.23 -1.08
C GLY A 71 8.67 -5.09 -0.66
N SER A 72 7.70 -4.53 0.08
CA SER A 72 6.53 -5.27 0.61
C SER A 72 6.87 -6.43 1.57
N ASP A 73 8.07 -6.44 2.14
CA ASP A 73 8.61 -7.47 3.04
C ASP A 73 8.43 -7.10 4.52
N THR A 74 7.39 -6.33 4.82
CA THR A 74 7.09 -5.92 6.20
C THR A 74 5.60 -5.64 6.33
N VAL A 75 4.99 -6.23 7.35
CA VAL A 75 3.68 -5.79 7.84
C VAL A 75 3.90 -4.54 8.72
N PRO A 76 3.41 -3.37 8.32
CA PRO A 76 3.63 -2.13 9.04
C PRO A 76 2.79 -2.08 10.32
N THR A 77 3.35 -1.52 11.40
CA THR A 77 2.60 -1.23 12.63
C THR A 77 2.11 0.22 12.63
N LEU A 78 1.05 0.54 13.38
CA LEU A 78 0.56 1.93 13.50
C LEU A 78 1.67 2.94 13.87
N PRO A 79 2.61 2.66 14.80
CA PRO A 79 3.73 3.56 15.07
C PRO A 79 4.66 3.77 13.87
N LEU A 80 4.90 2.74 13.06
CA LEU A 80 5.70 2.87 11.84
C LEU A 80 4.98 3.74 10.80
N LEU A 81 3.67 3.54 10.64
CA LEU A 81 2.84 4.36 9.74
C LEU A 81 2.87 5.84 10.13
N ALA A 82 2.77 6.15 11.42
CA ALA A 82 2.89 7.53 11.91
C ALA A 82 4.26 8.15 11.60
N LYS A 83 5.36 7.40 11.80
CA LYS A 83 6.71 7.86 11.43
C LYS A 83 6.83 8.15 9.94
N LEU A 84 6.27 7.28 9.09
CA LEU A 84 6.30 7.45 7.64
C LEU A 84 5.50 8.70 7.22
N ALA A 85 4.30 8.90 7.75
CA ALA A 85 3.47 10.08 7.46
C ALA A 85 4.21 11.39 7.77
N THR A 86 4.82 11.48 8.96
CA THR A 86 5.63 12.64 9.35
C THR A 86 6.86 12.82 8.45
N ALA A 87 7.60 11.74 8.16
CA ALA A 87 8.82 11.81 7.35
C ALA A 87 8.57 12.18 5.88
N LEU A 88 7.38 11.83 5.37
CA LEU A 88 6.91 12.09 4.00
C LEU A 88 6.10 13.37 3.87
N ASP A 89 6.01 14.20 4.92
CA ASP A 89 5.27 15.46 4.93
C ASP A 89 3.87 15.31 4.30
N ALA A 90 3.12 14.32 4.80
CA ALA A 90 1.86 13.92 4.22
C ALA A 90 0.89 13.30 5.25
N THR A 91 -0.40 13.47 4.99
CA THR A 91 -1.45 12.70 5.65
C THR A 91 -1.54 11.32 5.03
N LEU A 92 -1.43 10.28 5.86
CA LEU A 92 -1.69 8.90 5.45
C LEU A 92 -3.19 8.59 5.55
N ASN A 93 -3.77 8.08 4.46
CA ASN A 93 -5.12 7.50 4.44
C ASN A 93 -5.04 6.04 4.00
N ILE A 94 -5.71 5.17 4.74
CA ILE A 94 -5.83 3.74 4.46
C ILE A 94 -7.33 3.41 4.40
N ALA A 95 -7.78 2.93 3.23
CA ALA A 95 -9.12 2.38 3.05
C ALA A 95 -9.01 0.88 2.78
N LEU A 96 -9.73 0.09 3.59
CA LEU A 96 -9.75 -1.37 3.53
C LEU A 96 -11.17 -1.84 3.23
N ASP A 97 -11.32 -2.64 2.18
CA ASP A 97 -12.55 -3.36 1.82
C ASP A 97 -12.19 -4.83 1.49
N ASN A 98 -13.19 -5.68 1.31
CA ASN A 98 -13.01 -7.12 1.11
C ASN A 98 -12.09 -7.46 -0.07
N ASP A 99 -12.13 -6.65 -1.14
CA ASP A 99 -11.32 -6.85 -2.35
C ASP A 99 -10.45 -5.65 -2.73
N ASP A 100 -10.69 -4.48 -2.13
CA ASP A 100 -9.94 -3.27 -2.42
C ASP A 100 -9.11 -2.82 -1.21
N THR A 101 -7.90 -2.37 -1.48
CA THR A 101 -6.99 -1.84 -0.46
C THR A 101 -6.27 -0.65 -1.04
N GLN A 102 -6.60 0.52 -0.52
CA GLN A 102 -6.03 1.78 -0.97
C GLN A 102 -5.22 2.41 0.14
N VAL A 103 -3.97 2.74 -0.17
CA VAL A 103 -3.07 3.48 0.72
C VAL A 103 -2.60 4.71 -0.02
N THR A 104 -2.79 5.88 0.58
CA THR A 104 -2.42 7.16 -0.04
C THR A 104 -1.71 8.06 0.96
N PHE A 105 -0.68 8.75 0.49
CA PHE A 105 -0.05 9.85 1.19
C PHE A 105 -0.45 11.16 0.50
N THR A 106 -1.29 11.96 1.15
CA THR A 106 -1.69 13.27 0.64
C THR A 106 -0.73 14.33 1.16
N ALA A 107 0.00 14.98 0.26
CA ALA A 107 0.95 16.04 0.60
C ALA A 107 0.31 17.12 1.47
N HIS A 108 0.99 17.53 2.54
CA HIS A 108 0.65 18.78 3.20
C HIS A 108 1.02 19.93 2.24
N ARG A 109 0.02 20.65 1.74
CA ARG A 109 0.29 21.85 0.95
C ARG A 109 1.01 22.85 1.86
N THR A 110 2.30 23.08 1.61
CA THR A 110 3.04 24.13 2.30
C THR A 110 2.38 25.46 1.93
N ASP A 111 1.83 26.16 2.91
CA ASP A 111 1.10 27.43 2.74
C ASP A 111 2.03 28.62 2.42
N ALA A 112 3.05 28.39 1.58
CA ALA A 112 4.04 29.38 1.19
C ALA A 112 3.59 30.27 0.02
N ALA A 113 2.35 30.10 -0.47
CA ALA A 113 1.77 30.91 -1.56
C ALA A 113 0.67 31.89 -1.09
N GLN A 114 0.55 32.12 0.23
CA GLN A 114 -0.32 33.17 0.79
C GLN A 114 0.53 34.34 1.31
N GLY A 115 1.43 34.86 0.48
CA GLY A 115 2.33 35.94 0.85
C GLY A 115 2.91 36.62 -0.38
N ASP A 116 2.06 37.28 -1.16
CA ASP A 116 2.39 38.46 -1.98
C ASP A 116 1.15 38.91 -2.75
N PHE A 117 0.18 39.48 -2.02
CA PHE A 117 -0.70 40.48 -2.60
C PHE A 117 -0.65 41.72 -1.70
N LYS A 118 0.47 42.44 -1.80
CA LYS A 118 0.59 43.81 -1.30
C LYS A 118 0.95 44.72 -2.47
N VAL A 119 0.01 45.63 -2.74
CA VAL A 119 0.13 46.92 -3.44
C VAL A 119 0.30 46.89 -4.97
N ALA A 120 -0.79 47.21 -5.66
CA ALA A 120 -0.91 48.47 -6.40
C ALA A 120 -2.35 48.99 -6.28
#